data_AF-A0A8H4B0L2-F1
#
_entry.id   AF-A0A8H4B0L2-F1
#
_cell.length_a   1.000
_cell.length_b   1.000
_cell.length_c   1.000
_cell.angle_alpha   90.00
_cell.angle_beta   90.00
_cell.angle_gamma   90.00
#
_symmetry.space_group_name_H-M   'P 1'
#
loop_
_entity.id
_entity.type
_entity.pdbx_description
1 polymer ?
#
loop_
_entity_poly.entity_id
_entity_poly.type
_entity_poly.pdbx_seq_one_letter_code
_entity_poly.pdbx_strand_id
1 'polypeptide(L)'
;MDTFDNPSEILSSSEILLCFIKRTHGGNGESFIKDYVNQWLKLSGLIENHEFRNLLNRLLKLKHVVSLYELIEGQVANLTIDYSHEIHKEELTLKQREKIENLIDFETKQPATIVNGKIVKFSAEGFVTALKRFIYRLFVNQAFEAYKFVIDQIEYHKQVVSSREQQIQSQLNNPEATGLPTPGSQLQGGSFSLIRSIIIKT
;
A
#
# COMPACT_ATOMS: atom_id res chain seq x y z
N MET A 1 24.22 6.01 10.03
CA MET A 1 22.97 6.31 9.33
C MET A 1 21.89 6.18 10.38
N ASP A 2 21.07 7.22 10.61
CA ASP A 2 20.02 7.16 11.65
C ASP A 2 19.02 6.07 11.26
N THR A 3 19.02 4.95 11.98
CA THR A 3 18.01 3.91 11.85
C THR A 3 16.76 4.38 12.59
N PHE A 4 15.60 4.35 11.95
CA PHE A 4 14.34 4.64 12.62
C PHE A 4 13.84 3.39 13.36
N ASP A 5 13.33 3.56 14.58
CA ASP A 5 12.89 2.44 15.42
C ASP A 5 11.61 1.77 14.89
N ASN A 6 10.77 2.51 14.14
CA ASN A 6 9.60 1.97 13.44
C ASN A 6 9.38 2.64 12.07
N PRO A 7 10.19 2.29 11.05
CA PRO A 7 10.19 3.01 9.77
C PRO A 7 8.87 2.84 9.01
N SER A 8 8.15 1.73 9.18
CA SER A 8 6.87 1.48 8.52
C SER A 8 5.76 2.43 9.00
N GLU A 9 5.67 2.69 10.30
CA GLU A 9 4.65 3.59 10.86
C GLU A 9 4.94 5.06 10.52
N ILE A 10 6.23 5.43 10.51
CA ILE A 10 6.71 6.73 10.06
C ILE A 10 6.43 6.90 8.56
N LEU A 11 6.61 5.84 7.75
CA LEU A 11 6.29 5.85 6.32
C LEU A 11 4.82 6.14 6.08
N SER A 12 3.91 5.42 6.74
CA SER A 12 2.46 5.65 6.66
C SER A 12 2.08 7.08 7.04
N SER A 13 2.68 7.62 8.10
CA SER A 13 2.46 9.01 8.54
C SER A 13 2.99 10.02 7.51
N SER A 14 4.12 9.71 6.86
CA SER A 14 4.71 10.51 5.78
C SER A 14 3.84 10.52 4.53
N GLU A 15 3.19 9.41 4.19
CA GLU A 15 2.26 9.31 3.05
C GLU A 15 1.01 10.17 3.25
N ILE A 16 0.45 10.17 4.47
CA ILE A 16 -0.65 11.06 4.84
C ILE A 16 -0.21 12.53 4.70
N LEU A 17 0.98 12.89 5.22
CA LEU A 17 1.52 14.24 5.09
C LEU A 17 1.68 14.66 3.62
N LEU A 18 2.28 13.82 2.78
CA LEU A 18 2.42 14.06 1.34
C LEU A 18 1.07 14.22 0.65
N CYS A 19 0.10 13.36 0.99
CA CYS A 19 -1.27 13.44 0.49
C CYS A 19 -1.95 14.77 0.82
N PHE A 20 -1.68 15.32 2.01
CA PHE A 20 -2.20 16.61 2.43
C PHE A 20 -1.51 17.76 1.71
N ILE A 21 -0.18 17.79 1.67
CA ILE A 21 0.61 18.80 0.94
C ILE A 21 0.14 18.90 -0.52
N LYS A 22 -0.10 17.76 -1.18
CA LYS A 22 -0.60 17.75 -2.56
C LYS A 22 -2.00 18.37 -2.70
N ARG A 23 -2.89 18.16 -1.72
CA ARG A 23 -4.29 18.62 -1.76
C ARG A 23 -4.44 20.10 -1.39
N THR A 24 -3.56 20.63 -0.56
CA THR A 24 -3.61 22.01 -0.08
C THR A 24 -2.81 22.98 -0.96
N HIS A 25 -2.23 22.49 -2.06
CA HIS A 25 -1.23 23.21 -2.89
C HIS A 25 0.07 23.53 -2.12
N GLY A 26 0.32 22.81 -1.02
CA GLY A 26 1.51 22.94 -0.21
C GLY A 26 1.55 24.22 0.62
N GLY A 27 2.76 24.65 0.95
CA GLY A 27 3.04 25.87 1.68
C GLY A 27 4.43 26.39 1.32
N ASN A 28 4.88 27.44 2.00
CA ASN A 28 6.25 27.92 1.84
C ASN A 28 7.25 26.80 2.20
N GLY A 29 8.09 26.41 1.24
CA GLY A 29 9.09 25.34 1.41
C GLY A 29 10.05 25.57 2.58
N GLU A 30 10.22 26.82 3.04
CA GLU A 30 11.05 27.18 4.18
C GLU A 30 10.37 27.02 5.54
N SER A 31 9.04 26.86 5.58
CA SER A 31 8.28 26.65 6.81
C SER A 31 8.61 25.28 7.41
N PHE A 32 8.61 25.19 8.75
CA PHE A 32 8.81 23.92 9.44
C PHE A 32 7.63 22.98 9.20
N ILE A 33 7.92 21.68 9.04
CA ILE A 33 6.87 20.67 8.82
C ILE A 33 5.93 20.62 10.04
N LYS A 34 6.47 20.72 11.27
CA LYS A 34 5.66 20.74 12.49
C LYS A 34 4.63 21.87 12.50
N ASP A 35 5.01 23.06 12.05
CA ASP A 35 4.13 24.23 12.05
C ASP A 35 3.02 24.05 11.01
N TYR A 36 3.37 23.49 9.84
CA TYR A 36 2.39 23.10 8.84
C TYR A 36 1.41 22.06 9.38
N VAL A 37 1.88 20.98 10.00
CA VAL A 37 1.03 19.93 10.58
C VAL A 37 0.08 20.51 11.63
N ASN A 38 0.60 21.38 12.51
CA ASN A 38 -0.19 22.03 13.56
C ASN A 38 -1.29 22.97 13.02
N GLN A 39 -1.14 23.52 11.81
CA GLN A 39 -2.15 24.36 11.18
C GLN A 39 -3.38 23.57 10.72
N TRP A 40 -3.27 22.26 10.50
CA TRP A 40 -4.34 21.43 9.97
C TRP A 40 -4.92 20.53 11.06
N LEU A 41 -6.13 20.84 11.54
CA LEU A 41 -6.85 20.01 12.53
C LEU A 41 -6.99 18.54 12.09
N LYS A 42 -7.09 18.27 10.78
CA LYS A 42 -7.17 16.91 10.23
C LYS A 42 -5.84 16.13 10.30
N LEU A 43 -4.73 16.78 10.64
CA LEU A 43 -3.41 16.17 10.81
C LEU A 43 -3.04 15.95 12.28
N SER A 44 -3.92 16.25 13.25
CA SER A 44 -3.66 16.01 14.66
C SER A 44 -3.29 14.55 14.96
N GLY A 45 -3.90 13.60 14.23
CA GLY A 45 -3.57 12.17 14.32
C GLY A 45 -2.13 11.83 13.91
N LEU A 46 -1.44 12.67 13.14
CA LEU A 46 0.00 12.48 12.86
C LEU A 46 0.87 12.76 14.09
N ILE A 47 0.40 13.62 15.00
CA ILE A 47 1.11 14.00 16.23
C ILE A 47 0.91 12.94 17.34
N GLU A 48 -0.10 12.07 17.19
CA GLU A 48 -0.33 10.93 18.08
C GLU A 48 0.72 9.83 17.86
N ASN A 49 1.24 9.67 16.64
CA ASN A 49 2.40 8.83 16.38
C ASN A 49 3.65 9.46 17.02
N HIS A 50 4.13 8.83 18.09
CA HIS A 50 5.27 9.31 18.87
C HIS A 50 6.54 9.46 18.03
N GLU A 51 6.84 8.48 17.20
CA GLU A 51 8.04 8.45 16.37
C GLU A 51 8.00 9.51 15.27
N PHE A 52 6.83 9.65 14.63
CA PHE A 52 6.61 10.69 13.64
C PHE A 52 6.66 12.08 14.27
N ARG A 53 6.08 12.27 15.46
CA ARG A 53 6.18 13.54 16.21
C ARG A 53 7.63 13.87 16.57
N ASN A 54 8.42 12.89 17.01
CA ASN A 54 9.84 13.09 17.30
C ASN A 54 10.61 13.48 16.05
N LEU A 55 10.28 12.88 14.91
CA LEU A 55 10.84 13.26 13.61
C LEU A 55 10.46 14.70 13.24
N LEU A 56 9.19 15.09 13.39
CA LEU A 56 8.70 16.45 13.11
C LEU A 56 9.33 17.52 14.03
N ASN A 57 9.71 17.15 15.25
CA ASN A 57 10.39 18.05 16.19
C ASN A 57 11.82 18.39 15.78
N ARG A 58 12.42 17.64 14.84
CA ARG A 58 13.67 18.03 14.20
C ARG A 58 13.44 19.31 13.38
N LEU A 59 14.49 20.09 13.12
CA LEU A 59 14.41 21.35 12.34
C LEU A 59 14.18 21.10 10.83
N LEU A 60 13.21 20.27 10.49
CA LEU A 60 12.84 19.87 9.13
C LEU A 60 11.84 20.86 8.55
N LYS A 61 12.07 21.22 7.29
CA LYS A 61 11.28 22.16 6.51
C LYS A 61 10.46 21.44 5.45
N LEU A 62 9.39 22.06 4.97
CA LEU A 62 8.52 21.47 3.93
C LEU A 62 9.30 21.06 2.67
N LYS A 63 10.35 21.79 2.30
CA LYS A 63 11.23 21.41 1.18
C LYS A 63 11.97 20.08 1.36
N HIS A 64 12.09 19.58 2.60
CA HIS A 64 12.75 18.30 2.89
C HIS A 64 11.80 17.10 2.83
N VAL A 65 10.47 17.32 2.71
CA VAL A 65 9.47 16.24 2.87
C VAL A 65 9.68 15.10 1.87
N VAL A 66 9.96 15.42 0.61
CA VAL A 66 10.18 14.40 -0.43
C VAL A 66 11.43 13.58 -0.11
N SER A 67 12.55 14.24 0.18
CA SER A 67 13.81 13.57 0.52
C SER A 67 13.71 12.72 1.78
N LEU A 68 12.95 13.19 2.77
CA LEU A 68 12.68 12.47 4.01
C LEU A 68 11.85 11.21 3.76
N TYR A 69 10.76 11.34 2.99
CA TYR A 69 9.94 10.20 2.57
C TYR A 69 10.79 9.15 1.84
N GLU A 70 11.60 9.58 0.88
CA GLU A 70 12.49 8.69 0.14
C GLU A 70 13.49 7.96 1.05
N LEU A 71 14.03 8.64 2.07
CA LEU A 71 14.94 8.03 3.04
C LEU A 71 14.22 6.93 3.85
N ILE A 72 13.04 7.23 4.38
CA ILE A 72 12.25 6.28 5.18
C ILE A 72 11.77 5.11 4.32
N GLU A 73 11.28 5.37 3.11
CA GLU A 73 10.89 4.34 2.13
C GLU A 73 12.06 3.39 1.84
N GLY A 74 13.27 3.93 1.70
CA GLY A 74 14.48 3.13 1.54
C GLY A 74 14.74 2.18 2.72
N GLN A 75 14.52 2.63 3.96
CA GLN A 75 14.68 1.77 5.15
C GLN A 75 13.62 0.66 5.21
N VAL A 76 12.35 0.98 4.92
CA VAL A 76 11.28 -0.02 4.86
C VAL A 76 11.53 -1.04 3.74
N ALA A 77 12.01 -0.59 2.58
CA ALA A 77 12.36 -1.46 1.46
C ALA A 77 13.49 -2.43 1.82
N ASN A 78 14.51 -1.97 2.55
CA ASN A 78 15.59 -2.84 3.04
C ASN A 78 15.03 -3.95 3.93
N LEU A 79 14.24 -3.60 4.94
CA LEU A 79 13.61 -4.59 5.84
C LEU A 79 12.74 -5.57 5.06
N THR A 80 11.89 -5.08 4.17
CA THR A 80 10.97 -5.93 3.38
C THR A 80 11.74 -6.95 2.53
N ILE A 81 12.87 -6.55 1.95
CA ILE A 81 13.68 -7.43 1.11
C ILE A 81 14.43 -8.47 1.94
N ASP A 82 14.92 -8.11 3.13
CA ASP A 82 15.57 -9.05 4.04
C ASP A 82 14.62 -10.19 4.46
N TYR A 83 13.32 -9.90 4.57
CA TYR A 83 12.26 -10.88 4.85
C TYR A 83 11.65 -11.54 3.60
N SER A 84 12.17 -11.28 2.40
CA SER A 84 11.61 -11.84 1.15
C SER A 84 11.83 -13.36 1.03
N HIS A 85 10.77 -14.05 0.61
CA HIS A 85 10.72 -15.51 0.46
C HIS A 85 11.72 -16.03 -0.60
N GLU A 86 12.30 -17.22 -0.39
CA GLU A 86 13.37 -17.77 -1.24
C GLU A 86 12.98 -17.98 -2.71
N ILE A 87 11.69 -18.04 -3.01
CA ILE A 87 11.16 -18.19 -4.38
C ILE A 87 11.48 -17.00 -5.30
N HIS A 88 11.85 -15.85 -4.73
CA HIS A 88 12.28 -14.68 -5.50
C HIS A 88 13.81 -14.57 -5.63
N LYS A 89 14.56 -15.59 -5.18
CA LYS A 89 16.02 -15.61 -5.13
C LYS A 89 16.65 -16.55 -6.17
N GLU A 90 15.95 -16.80 -7.28
CA GLU A 90 16.53 -17.54 -8.40
C GLU A 90 17.81 -16.87 -8.90
N GLU A 91 18.81 -17.68 -9.23
CA GLU A 91 20.07 -17.16 -9.75
C GLU A 91 19.89 -16.51 -11.13
N LEU A 92 20.53 -15.36 -11.31
CA LEU A 92 20.57 -14.71 -12.61
C LEU A 92 21.43 -15.50 -13.58
N THR A 93 20.94 -15.69 -14.80
CA THR A 93 21.75 -16.20 -15.90
C THR A 93 22.91 -15.24 -16.22
N LEU A 94 24.00 -15.76 -16.77
CA LEU A 94 25.18 -14.94 -17.16
C LEU A 94 24.79 -13.73 -18.03
N LYS A 95 23.91 -13.94 -19.01
CA LYS A 95 23.44 -12.88 -19.91
C LYS A 95 22.64 -11.78 -19.18
N GLN A 96 21.88 -12.13 -18.14
CA GLN A 96 21.16 -11.13 -17.34
C GLN A 96 22.13 -10.34 -16.46
N ARG A 97 23.09 -11.02 -15.85
CA ARG A 97 24.15 -10.40 -15.05
C ARG A 97 24.94 -9.38 -15.86
N GLU A 98 25.43 -9.77 -17.03
CA GLU A 98 26.18 -8.87 -17.92
C GLU A 98 25.36 -7.63 -18.32
N LYS A 99 24.06 -7.79 -18.61
CA LYS A 99 23.18 -6.66 -18.91
C LYS A 99 23.07 -5.69 -17.74
N ILE A 100 22.97 -6.19 -16.51
CA ILE A 100 22.88 -5.36 -15.31
C ILE A 100 24.21 -4.66 -15.05
N GLU A 101 25.33 -5.39 -15.09
CA GLU A 101 26.66 -4.83 -14.86
C GLU A 101 27.01 -3.72 -15.86
N ASN A 102 26.57 -3.85 -17.12
CA ASN A 102 26.75 -2.80 -18.13
C ASN A 102 26.00 -1.50 -17.82
N LEU A 103 24.92 -1.56 -17.04
CA LEU A 103 24.15 -0.38 -16.60
C LEU A 103 24.75 0.29 -15.36
N ILE A 104 25.72 -0.35 -14.71
CA ILE A 104 26.29 0.09 -13.44
C ILE A 104 27.70 0.62 -13.67
N ASP A 105 27.99 1.71 -12.98
CA ASP A 105 29.32 2.24 -12.75
C ASP A 105 29.65 2.01 -11.27
N PHE A 106 30.62 1.13 -11.02
CA PHE A 106 31.02 0.74 -9.66
C PHE A 106 31.98 1.73 -9.01
N GLU A 107 32.52 2.68 -9.77
CA GLU A 107 33.53 3.62 -9.30
C GLU A 107 32.93 4.98 -8.93
N THR A 108 31.84 5.37 -9.58
CA THR A 108 31.18 6.64 -9.30
C THR A 108 30.37 6.62 -7.99
N LYS A 109 30.51 7.70 -7.22
CA LYS A 109 29.65 7.99 -6.05
C LYS A 109 28.41 8.82 -6.43
N GLN A 110 28.31 9.29 -7.67
CA GLN A 110 27.15 10.02 -8.12
C GLN A 110 25.98 9.06 -8.36
N PRO A 111 24.72 9.43 -8.07
CA PRO A 111 23.58 8.53 -8.24
C PRO A 111 23.44 7.97 -9.66
N ALA A 112 23.76 8.79 -10.67
CA ALA A 112 23.79 8.40 -12.07
C ALA A 112 24.71 9.31 -12.88
N THR A 113 25.31 8.74 -13.93
CA THR A 113 26.03 9.47 -14.98
C THR A 113 25.04 9.86 -16.06
N ILE A 114 24.86 11.17 -16.25
CA ILE A 114 23.92 11.73 -17.22
C ILE A 114 24.70 12.38 -18.36
N VAL A 115 24.43 11.96 -19.59
CA VAL A 115 25.00 12.55 -20.82
C VAL A 115 23.85 13.01 -21.69
N ASN A 116 23.86 14.28 -22.09
CA ASN A 116 22.80 14.89 -22.92
C ASN A 116 21.38 14.68 -22.33
N GLY A 117 21.26 14.79 -21.00
CA GLY A 117 19.98 14.61 -20.29
C GLY A 117 19.49 13.17 -20.17
N LYS A 118 20.27 12.18 -20.63
CA LYS A 118 19.94 10.75 -20.51
C LYS A 118 20.86 10.06 -19.52
N ILE A 119 20.30 9.18 -18.70
CA ILE A 119 21.09 8.31 -17.83
C ILE A 119 21.82 7.29 -18.71
N VAL A 120 23.14 7.27 -18.58
CA VAL A 120 24.02 6.32 -19.28
C VAL A 120 24.44 5.19 -18.37
N LYS A 121 24.73 5.49 -17.10
CA LYS A 121 25.04 4.52 -16.05
C LYS A 121 24.49 4.98 -14.70
N PHE A 122 24.20 4.03 -13.82
CA PHE A 122 23.87 4.27 -12.41
C PHE A 122 25.08 3.97 -11.54
N SER A 123 25.26 4.64 -10.40
CA SER A 123 26.14 4.07 -9.38
C SER A 123 25.57 2.76 -8.86
N ALA A 124 26.44 1.89 -8.33
CA ALA A 124 26.00 0.67 -7.66
C ALA A 124 24.99 0.98 -6.52
N GLU A 125 25.28 1.98 -5.69
CA GLU A 125 24.40 2.39 -4.58
C GLU A 125 23.07 2.97 -5.08
N GLY A 126 23.11 3.82 -6.10
CA GLY A 126 21.91 4.40 -6.72
C GLY A 126 21.02 3.33 -7.36
N PHE A 127 21.62 2.40 -8.09
CA PHE A 127 20.93 1.29 -8.74
C PHE A 127 20.26 0.37 -7.72
N VAL A 128 21.00 -0.06 -6.68
CA VAL A 128 20.48 -0.92 -5.62
C VAL A 128 19.33 -0.23 -4.90
N THR A 129 19.49 1.04 -4.52
CA THR A 129 18.42 1.81 -3.86
C THR A 129 17.15 1.87 -4.71
N ALA A 130 17.28 2.20 -6.00
CA ALA A 130 16.15 2.28 -6.91
C ALA A 130 15.46 0.91 -7.09
N LEU A 131 16.24 -0.16 -7.25
CA LEU A 131 15.72 -1.51 -7.40
C LEU A 131 14.99 -1.98 -6.14
N LYS A 132 15.54 -1.71 -4.96
CA LYS A 132 14.90 -2.05 -3.68
C LYS A 132 13.54 -1.37 -3.53
N ARG A 133 13.46 -0.07 -3.82
CA ARG A 133 12.20 0.68 -3.83
C ARG A 133 11.21 0.13 -4.85
N PHE A 134 11.69 -0.20 -6.05
CA PHE A 134 10.85 -0.80 -7.09
C PHE A 134 10.22 -2.12 -6.63
N ILE A 135 11.04 -3.02 -6.08
CA ILE A 135 10.58 -4.30 -5.52
C ILE A 135 9.57 -4.10 -4.39
N TYR A 136 9.89 -3.21 -3.44
CA TYR A 136 8.97 -2.88 -2.35
C TYR A 136 7.60 -2.40 -2.85
N ARG A 137 7.59 -1.47 -3.82
CA ARG A 137 6.35 -0.97 -4.42
C ARG A 137 5.57 -2.06 -5.14
N LEU A 138 6.24 -2.98 -5.83
CA LEU A 138 5.59 -4.13 -6.44
C LEU A 138 4.89 -5.01 -5.39
N PHE A 139 5.56 -5.30 -4.28
CA PHE A 139 4.95 -6.10 -3.19
C PHE A 139 3.76 -5.40 -2.55
N VAL A 140 3.89 -4.11 -2.22
CA VAL A 140 2.79 -3.32 -1.66
C VAL A 140 1.62 -3.23 -2.65
N ASN A 141 1.89 -3.06 -3.94
CA ASN A 141 0.84 -3.02 -4.96
C ASN A 141 0.15 -4.37 -5.16
N GLN A 142 0.86 -5.50 -5.08
CA GLN A 142 0.23 -6.82 -5.11
C GLN A 142 -0.69 -7.04 -3.91
N ALA A 143 -0.27 -6.61 -2.72
CA ALA A 143 -1.14 -6.60 -1.55
C ALA A 143 -2.34 -5.67 -1.74
N PHE A 144 -2.14 -4.49 -2.35
CA PHE A 144 -3.21 -3.55 -2.66
C PHE A 144 -4.27 -4.15 -3.60
N GLU A 145 -3.88 -4.88 -4.64
CA GLU A 145 -4.84 -5.57 -5.53
C GLU A 145 -5.65 -6.64 -4.77
N ALA A 146 -5.02 -7.37 -3.84
CA ALA A 146 -5.73 -8.32 -2.98
C ALA A 146 -6.72 -7.63 -2.03
N TYR A 147 -6.33 -6.51 -1.41
CA TYR A 147 -7.23 -5.73 -0.55
C TYR A 147 -8.38 -5.09 -1.34
N LYS A 148 -8.10 -4.58 -2.55
CA LYS A 148 -9.12 -4.06 -3.46
C LYS A 148 -10.15 -5.14 -3.80
N PHE A 149 -9.71 -6.35 -4.13
CA PHE A 149 -10.60 -7.49 -4.38
C PHE A 149 -11.49 -7.79 -3.16
N VAL A 150 -10.93 -7.82 -1.96
CA VAL A 150 -11.70 -8.06 -0.73
C VAL A 150 -12.72 -6.94 -0.47
N ILE A 151 -12.35 -5.67 -0.67
CA ILE A 151 -13.25 -4.52 -0.53
C ILE A 151 -14.39 -4.60 -1.55
N ASP A 152 -14.10 -4.91 -2.80
CA ASP A 152 -15.10 -5.05 -3.87
C ASP A 152 -16.09 -6.20 -3.54
N GLN A 153 -15.60 -7.30 -2.97
CA GLN A 153 -16.45 -8.40 -2.49
C GLN A 153 -17.36 -7.97 -1.33
N ILE A 154 -16.85 -7.20 -0.37
CA ILE A 154 -17.63 -6.70 0.77
C ILE A 154 -18.75 -5.75 0.29
N GLU A 155 -18.42 -4.80 -0.59
CA GLU A 155 -19.41 -3.85 -1.13
C GLU A 155 -20.48 -4.56 -1.97
N TYR A 156 -20.10 -5.57 -2.76
CA TYR A 156 -21.05 -6.41 -3.48
C TYR A 156 -22.04 -7.11 -2.53
N HIS A 157 -21.54 -7.75 -1.47
CA HIS A 157 -22.41 -8.43 -0.49
C HIS A 157 -23.35 -7.46 0.23
N LYS A 158 -22.86 -6.26 0.57
CA LYS A 158 -23.67 -5.21 1.20
C LYS A 158 -24.84 -4.77 0.30
N GLN A 159 -24.61 -4.61 -1.00
CA GLN A 159 -25.65 -4.28 -1.97
C GLN A 159 -26.68 -5.41 -2.11
N VAL A 160 -26.24 -6.67 -2.13
CA VAL A 160 -27.11 -7.85 -2.22
C VAL A 160 -27.99 -7.97 -0.97
N VAL A 161 -27.43 -7.80 0.23
CA VAL A 161 -28.19 -7.83 1.49
C VAL A 161 -29.22 -6.71 1.51
N SER A 162 -28.84 -5.48 1.17
CA SER A 162 -29.75 -4.33 1.14
C SER A 162 -30.91 -4.54 0.15
N SER A 163 -30.63 -5.12 -1.03
CA SER A 163 -31.64 -5.45 -2.03
C SER A 163 -32.61 -6.54 -1.56
N ARG A 164 -32.11 -7.53 -0.82
CA ARG A 164 -32.92 -8.62 -0.25
C ARG A 164 -33.82 -8.12 0.88
N GLU A 165 -33.33 -7.22 1.74
CA GLU A 165 -34.13 -6.57 2.79
C GLU A 165 -35.26 -5.74 2.19
N GLN A 166 -35.00 -4.99 1.11
CA GLN A 166 -36.04 -4.24 0.39
C GLN A 166 -37.10 -5.16 -0.22
N GLN A 167 -36.70 -6.30 -0.79
CA GLN A 167 -37.63 -7.30 -1.30
C GLN A 167 -38.50 -7.91 -0.18
N ILE A 168 -37.91 -8.29 0.95
CA ILE A 168 -38.65 -8.83 2.10
C ILE A 168 -39.65 -7.80 2.64
N GLN A 169 -39.24 -6.53 2.74
CA GLN A 169 -40.13 -5.46 3.19
C GLN A 169 -41.27 -5.22 2.21
N SER A 170 -41.02 -5.31 0.91
CA SER A 170 -42.07 -5.19 -0.13
C SER A 170 -43.08 -6.34 -0.08
N GLN A 171 -42.65 -7.55 0.30
CA GLN A 171 -43.53 -8.73 0.46
C GLN A 171 -44.36 -8.64 1.74
N LEU A 172 -43.78 -8.16 2.85
CA LEU A 172 -44.50 -7.95 4.12
C LEU A 172 -45.56 -6.86 4.02
N ASN A 173 -45.33 -5.86 3.16
CA ASN A 173 -46.27 -4.77 2.93
C ASN A 173 -47.40 -5.11 1.94
N ASN A 174 -47.45 -6.34 1.40
CA ASN A 174 -48.47 -6.77 0.44
C ASN A 174 -49.11 -8.12 0.83
N PRO A 175 -50.19 -8.13 1.66
CA PRO A 175 -50.70 -9.36 2.28
C PRO A 175 -51.50 -10.31 1.38
N GLU A 176 -51.76 -9.99 0.11
CA GLU A 176 -52.78 -10.69 -0.70
C GLU A 176 -52.27 -11.84 -1.60
N ALA A 177 -51.12 -12.46 -1.30
CA ALA A 177 -50.59 -13.55 -2.14
C ALA A 177 -50.24 -14.85 -1.41
N THR A 178 -50.87 -15.15 -0.27
CA THR A 178 -50.89 -16.51 0.28
C THR A 178 -52.29 -17.09 0.20
N GLY A 179 -52.68 -17.49 -1.01
CA GLY A 179 -53.61 -18.61 -1.17
C GLY A 179 -52.93 -19.84 -0.56
N LEU A 180 -53.38 -20.23 0.62
CA LEU A 180 -52.85 -21.37 1.37
C LEU A 180 -53.17 -22.69 0.64
N PRO A 181 -52.20 -23.60 0.41
CA PRO A 181 -52.50 -25.01 0.35
C PRO A 181 -52.01 -25.71 1.62
N THR A 182 -52.91 -26.52 2.16
CA THR A 182 -52.86 -27.34 3.36
C THR A 182 -51.60 -28.22 3.47
N PRO A 183 -51.05 -28.46 4.69
CA PRO A 183 -49.83 -29.24 4.87
C PRO A 183 -50.07 -30.72 4.59
N GLY A 184 -49.54 -31.21 3.49
CA GLY A 184 -49.45 -32.62 3.16
C GLY A 184 -48.43 -32.85 2.05
N SER A 185 -47.56 -33.84 2.25
CA SER A 185 -46.58 -34.44 1.33
C SER A 185 -45.28 -33.67 0.99
N GLN A 186 -44.19 -34.21 1.57
CA GLN A 186 -42.88 -34.52 0.97
C GLN A 186 -42.11 -33.45 0.17
N LEU A 187 -40.94 -33.05 0.70
CA LEU A 187 -39.80 -32.68 -0.13
C LEU A 187 -38.52 -33.38 0.35
N GLN A 188 -38.07 -34.31 -0.50
CA GLN A 188 -36.75 -34.92 -0.51
C GLN A 188 -35.67 -33.88 -0.84
N GLY A 189 -34.48 -34.09 -0.26
CA GLY A 189 -33.17 -33.90 -0.91
C GLY A 189 -32.87 -32.56 -1.58
N GLY A 190 -32.17 -31.67 -0.88
CA GLY A 190 -31.47 -30.53 -1.45
C GLY A 190 -30.11 -30.34 -0.78
N SER A 191 -29.05 -30.58 -1.54
CA SER A 191 -27.65 -30.69 -1.12
C SER A 191 -27.07 -29.45 -0.43
N PHE A 192 -26.61 -29.58 0.81
CA PHE A 192 -25.76 -28.60 1.51
C PHE A 192 -24.25 -28.84 1.27
N SER A 193 -23.84 -29.22 0.06
CA SER A 193 -22.44 -29.66 -0.19
C SER A 193 -21.46 -28.61 -0.74
N LEU A 194 -21.84 -27.36 -1.03
CA LEU A 194 -20.93 -26.47 -1.77
C LEU A 194 -19.97 -25.59 -0.95
N ILE A 195 -19.98 -25.62 0.38
CA ILE A 195 -19.15 -24.69 1.19
C ILE A 195 -17.85 -25.31 1.72
N ARG A 196 -17.59 -26.61 1.53
CA ARG A 196 -16.39 -27.27 2.07
C ARG A 196 -15.20 -27.46 1.11
N SER A 197 -15.21 -26.91 -0.11
CA SER A 197 -14.15 -27.20 -1.10
C SER A 197 -13.15 -26.08 -1.42
N ILE A 198 -13.24 -24.88 -0.84
CA ILE A 198 -12.30 -23.78 -1.17
C ILE A 198 -11.30 -23.46 -0.03
N ILE A 199 -11.46 -24.05 1.15
CA ILE A 199 -10.47 -23.96 2.23
C ILE A 199 -9.80 -25.33 2.36
N ILE A 200 -8.95 -25.67 1.40
CA ILE A 200 -7.74 -26.52 1.50
C ILE A 200 -7.29 -26.67 0.04
N LYS A 201 -6.45 -25.74 -0.40
CA LYS A 201 -5.22 -26.04 -1.15
C LYS A 201 -4.39 -24.78 -1.25
N THR A 202 -3.30 -24.85 -0.48
CA THR A 202 -1.99 -24.24 -0.68
C THR A 202 -1.59 -24.14 -2.15
#